data_AF-A0A382SAL7-F1
#
_entry.id   AF-A0A382SAL7-F1
#
_cell.length_a   1.000
_cell.length_b   1.000
_cell.length_c   1.000
_cell.angle_alpha   90.00
_cell.angle_beta   90.00
_cell.angle_gamma   90.00
#
_symmetry.space_group_name_H-M   'P 1'
#
loop_
_entity.id
_entity.type
_entity.pdbx_description
1 polymer ?
#
loop_
_entity_poly.entity_id
_entity_poly.type
_entity_poly.pdbx_seq_one_letter_code
_entity_poly.pdbx_strand_id
1 'polypeptide(L)'
;MGLRINTNVSSIRALRNLRANDRNQARSLERLSTGLRINRGSDDPSGLVISEQLRSQVAALQQATTNSQNAMNLISVADAALGEVSTLLVQIQDSIIFAQSTGGATPAQISAEQDAVDQAVSAIDRIAA
;
A
#
# COMPACT_ATOMS: atom_id res chain seq x y z
N MET A 1 -32.14 -66.85 -7.16
CA MET A 1 -30.98 -66.01 -7.54
C MET A 1 -30.55 -66.39 -8.95
N GLY A 2 -31.20 -65.83 -9.97
CA GLY A 2 -30.97 -66.22 -11.36
C GLY A 2 -29.65 -65.66 -11.90
N LEU A 3 -28.77 -66.52 -12.38
CA LEU A 3 -27.57 -66.14 -13.12
C LEU A 3 -28.01 -65.44 -14.42
N ARG A 4 -27.91 -64.10 -14.46
CA ARG A 4 -28.09 -63.32 -15.69
C ARG A 4 -26.73 -63.23 -16.39
N ILE A 5 -26.55 -64.02 -17.44
CA ILE A 5 -25.28 -64.18 -18.17
C ILE A 5 -24.91 -62.93 -19.00
N ASN A 6 -25.91 -62.16 -19.48
CA ASN A 6 -25.66 -61.01 -20.37
C ASN A 6 -25.41 -59.67 -19.67
N THR A 7 -25.67 -59.53 -18.36
CA THR A 7 -25.44 -58.26 -17.66
C THR A 7 -24.91 -58.54 -16.26
N ASN A 8 -23.61 -58.37 -16.09
CA ASN A 8 -22.94 -58.57 -14.80
C ASN A 8 -23.16 -57.36 -13.89
N VAL A 9 -24.26 -57.39 -13.12
CA VAL A 9 -24.65 -56.32 -12.21
C VAL A 9 -23.60 -56.04 -11.13
N SER A 10 -22.87 -57.06 -10.67
CA SER A 10 -21.79 -56.91 -9.68
C SER A 10 -20.62 -56.09 -10.23
N SER A 11 -20.21 -56.34 -11.48
CA SER A 11 -19.17 -55.56 -12.15
C SER A 11 -19.58 -54.10 -12.37
N ILE A 12 -20.85 -53.84 -12.72
CA ILE A 12 -21.38 -52.49 -12.91
C ILE A 12 -21.40 -51.71 -11.57
N ARG A 13 -21.73 -52.39 -10.47
CA ARG A 13 -21.66 -51.79 -9.12
C ARG A 13 -20.22 -51.47 -8.73
N ALA A 14 -19.28 -52.38 -8.98
CA ALA A 14 -17.86 -52.14 -8.73
C ALA A 14 -17.33 -50.95 -9.54
N LEU A 15 -17.68 -50.86 -10.84
CA LEU A 15 -17.30 -49.75 -11.71
C LEU A 15 -17.90 -48.41 -11.26
N ARG A 16 -19.15 -48.40 -10.77
CA ARG A 16 -19.78 -47.19 -10.22
C ARG A 16 -19.03 -46.70 -8.98
N ASN A 17 -18.66 -47.61 -8.08
CA ASN A 17 -17.90 -47.27 -6.87
C ASN A 17 -16.49 -46.79 -7.20
N LEU A 18 -15.80 -47.43 -8.15
CA LEU A 18 -14.50 -46.98 -8.64
C LEU A 18 -14.59 -45.55 -9.20
N ARG A 19 -15.56 -45.27 -10.08
CA ARG A 19 -15.78 -43.93 -10.62
C ARG A 19 -16.12 -42.87 -9.58
N ALA A 20 -16.69 -43.24 -8.44
CA ALA A 20 -16.93 -42.32 -7.33
C ALA A 20 -15.62 -42.05 -6.56
N ASN A 21 -14.82 -43.09 -6.31
CA ASN A 21 -13.51 -42.97 -5.68
C ASN A 21 -12.52 -42.15 -6.52
N ASP A 22 -12.45 -42.39 -7.83
CA ASP A 22 -11.60 -41.62 -8.76
C ASP A 22 -11.95 -40.13 -8.72
N ARG A 23 -13.24 -39.79 -8.67
CA ARG A 23 -13.70 -38.40 -8.54
C ARG A 23 -13.30 -37.78 -7.20
N ASN A 24 -13.39 -38.53 -6.10
CA ASN A 24 -12.97 -38.05 -4.79
C ASN A 24 -11.45 -37.87 -4.72
N GLN A 25 -10.68 -38.81 -5.28
CA GLN A 25 -9.23 -38.72 -5.37
C GLN A 25 -8.80 -37.50 -6.21
N ALA A 26 -9.43 -37.27 -7.36
CA ALA A 26 -9.17 -36.11 -8.20
C ALA A 26 -9.41 -34.78 -7.44
N ARG A 27 -10.50 -34.68 -6.65
CA ARG A 27 -10.76 -33.50 -5.81
C ARG A 27 -9.71 -33.32 -4.71
N SER A 28 -9.29 -34.40 -4.06
CA SER A 28 -8.24 -34.33 -3.04
C SER A 28 -6.90 -33.88 -3.63
N LEU A 29 -6.54 -34.38 -4.82
CA LEU A 29 -5.35 -33.94 -5.55
C LEU A 29 -5.46 -32.47 -5.97
N GLU A 30 -6.63 -32.02 -6.44
CA GLU A 30 -6.89 -30.61 -6.78
C GLU A 30 -6.63 -29.71 -5.55
N ARG A 31 -7.22 -30.03 -4.40
CA ARG A 31 -7.01 -29.29 -3.14
C ARG A 31 -5.57 -29.31 -2.66
N LEU A 32 -4.88 -30.43 -2.83
CA LEU A 32 -3.46 -30.52 -2.46
C LEU A 32 -2.58 -29.68 -3.40
N SER A 33 -2.91 -29.65 -4.70
CA SER A 33 -2.17 -28.87 -5.69
C SER A 33 -2.38 -27.36 -5.56
N THR A 34 -3.59 -26.92 -5.20
CA THR A 34 -3.91 -25.50 -5.03
C THR A 34 -3.63 -25.00 -3.62
N GLY A 35 -3.58 -25.90 -2.64
CA GLY A 35 -3.54 -25.55 -1.22
C GLY A 35 -4.85 -24.95 -0.68
N LEU A 36 -5.90 -24.87 -1.51
CA LEU A 36 -7.17 -24.27 -1.13
C LEU A 36 -8.20 -25.35 -0.82
N ARG A 37 -8.95 -25.16 0.28
CA ARG A 37 -10.08 -26.02 0.64
C ARG A 37 -11.24 -25.88 -0.36
N ILE A 38 -11.50 -24.67 -0.84
CA ILE A 38 -12.57 -24.34 -1.79
C ILE A 38 -11.91 -23.91 -3.11
N ASN A 39 -12.02 -24.75 -4.14
CA ASN A 39 -11.48 -24.47 -5.48
C ASN A 39 -12.56 -24.02 -6.48
N ARG A 40 -13.82 -24.40 -6.22
CA ARG A 40 -14.94 -24.17 -7.14
C ARG A 40 -16.14 -23.66 -6.36
N GLY A 41 -16.95 -22.80 -6.98
CA GLY A 41 -18.19 -22.32 -6.39
C GLY A 41 -19.20 -23.44 -6.11
N SER A 42 -19.07 -24.60 -6.77
CA SER A 42 -19.89 -25.78 -6.50
C SER A 42 -19.56 -26.50 -5.20
N ASP A 43 -18.36 -26.29 -4.62
CA ASP A 43 -17.93 -26.97 -3.40
C ASP A 43 -18.52 -26.28 -2.15
N ASP A 44 -18.55 -24.95 -2.15
CA ASP A 44 -19.10 -24.10 -1.08
C ASP A 44 -19.34 -22.68 -1.63
N PRO A 45 -20.54 -22.38 -2.17
CA PRO A 45 -20.82 -21.09 -2.79
C PRO A 45 -20.70 -19.93 -1.80
N SER A 46 -21.24 -20.09 -0.59
CA SER A 46 -21.18 -19.09 0.47
C SER A 46 -19.76 -18.86 0.97
N GLY A 47 -19.00 -19.94 1.19
CA GLY A 47 -17.61 -19.86 1.63
C GLY A 47 -16.71 -19.22 0.58
N LEU A 48 -16.95 -19.49 -0.72
CA LEU A 48 -16.20 -18.85 -1.80
C LEU A 48 -16.48 -17.34 -1.86
N VAL A 49 -17.74 -16.92 -1.75
CA VAL A 49 -18.10 -15.49 -1.75
C VAL A 49 -17.42 -14.76 -0.59
N ILE A 50 -17.46 -15.32 0.62
CA ILE A 50 -16.80 -14.71 1.78
C ILE A 50 -15.28 -14.68 1.57
N SER A 51 -14.67 -15.76 1.05
CA SER A 51 -13.22 -15.78 0.84
C SER A 51 -12.77 -14.75 -0.21
N GLU A 52 -13.54 -14.56 -1.27
CA GLU A 52 -13.23 -13.54 -2.29
C GLU A 52 -13.49 -12.12 -1.76
N GLN A 53 -14.52 -11.94 -0.94
CA GLN A 53 -14.74 -10.66 -0.26
C GLN A 53 -13.57 -10.32 0.69
N LEU A 54 -13.09 -11.29 1.47
CA LEU A 54 -11.92 -11.11 2.33
C LEU A 54 -10.64 -10.87 1.51
N ARG A 55 -10.43 -11.61 0.41
CA ARG A 55 -9.31 -11.38 -0.52
C ARG A 55 -9.32 -9.95 -1.07
N SER A 56 -10.49 -9.47 -1.48
CA SER A 56 -10.69 -8.09 -1.93
C SER A 56 -10.40 -7.08 -0.83
N GLN A 57 -10.84 -7.33 0.41
CA GLN A 57 -10.55 -6.45 1.55
C GLN A 57 -9.06 -6.42 1.85
N VAL A 58 -8.37 -7.56 1.81
CA VAL A 58 -6.90 -7.61 2.01
C VAL A 58 -6.19 -6.78 0.95
N ALA A 59 -6.56 -6.91 -0.33
CA ALA A 59 -5.98 -6.11 -1.41
C ALA A 59 -6.26 -4.60 -1.21
N ALA A 60 -7.48 -4.24 -0.81
CA ALA A 60 -7.84 -2.85 -0.51
C ALA A 60 -7.03 -2.30 0.68
N LEU A 61 -6.85 -3.08 1.75
CA LEU A 61 -6.05 -2.69 2.92
C LEU A 61 -4.56 -2.56 2.59
N GLN A 62 -4.02 -3.43 1.73
CA GLN A 62 -2.65 -3.30 1.23
C GLN A 62 -2.48 -1.97 0.49
N GLN A 63 -3.38 -1.63 -0.42
CA GLN A 63 -3.34 -0.35 -1.12
C GLN A 63 -3.52 0.83 -0.16
N ALA A 64 -4.44 0.73 0.80
CA ALA A 64 -4.63 1.76 1.82
C ALA A 64 -3.36 1.99 2.65
N THR A 65 -2.64 0.91 2.98
CA THR A 65 -1.37 0.98 3.70
C THR A 65 -0.29 1.68 2.87
N THR A 66 -0.16 1.33 1.59
CA THR A 66 0.75 2.02 0.67
C THR A 66 0.39 3.50 0.51
N ASN A 67 -0.90 3.83 0.41
CA ASN A 67 -1.37 5.21 0.32
C ASN A 67 -1.03 5.99 1.59
N SER A 68 -1.24 5.40 2.78
CA SER A 68 -0.86 6.00 4.06
C SER A 68 0.64 6.22 4.16
N GLN A 69 1.47 5.27 3.69
CA GLN A 69 2.92 5.44 3.66
C GLN A 69 3.34 6.59 2.75
N ASN A 70 2.71 6.71 1.57
CA ASN A 70 2.98 7.83 0.67
C ASN A 70 2.56 9.16 1.28
N ALA A 71 1.41 9.22 1.96
CA ALA A 71 0.98 10.40 2.69
C ALA A 71 1.96 10.79 3.80
N MET A 72 2.47 9.81 4.58
CA MET A 72 3.51 10.06 5.58
C MET A 72 4.78 10.62 4.94
N ASN A 73 5.24 10.04 3.82
CA ASN A 73 6.42 10.53 3.12
C ASN A 73 6.24 11.98 2.64
N LEU A 74 5.06 12.32 2.10
CA LEU A 74 4.74 13.70 1.69
C LEU A 74 4.75 14.65 2.88
N ILE A 75 4.17 14.25 4.01
CA ILE A 75 4.18 15.04 5.25
C ILE A 75 5.62 15.24 5.74
N SER A 76 6.47 14.21 5.72
CA SER A 76 7.88 14.34 6.11
C SER A 76 8.67 15.30 5.22
N VAL A 77 8.39 15.30 3.91
CA VAL A 77 9.00 16.28 2.98
C VAL A 77 8.50 17.68 3.27
N ALA A 78 7.20 17.85 3.53
CA ALA A 78 6.63 19.14 3.92
C ALA A 78 7.21 19.65 5.25
N ASP A 79 7.39 18.78 6.24
CA ASP A 79 7.99 19.14 7.54
C ASP A 79 9.45 19.58 7.39
N ALA A 80 10.24 18.87 6.57
CA ALA A 80 11.60 19.28 6.24
C ALA A 80 11.65 20.63 5.51
N ALA A 81 10.74 20.85 4.55
CA ALA A 81 10.63 22.12 3.84
C ALA A 81 10.26 23.28 4.78
N LEU A 82 9.33 23.06 5.72
CA LEU A 82 8.98 24.04 6.76
C LEU A 82 10.14 24.31 7.72
N GLY A 83 10.96 23.30 8.02
CA GLY A 83 12.20 23.48 8.78
C GLY A 83 13.21 24.42 8.10
N GLU A 84 13.34 24.33 6.78
CA GLU A 84 14.18 25.23 5.99
C GLU A 84 13.60 26.66 6.00
N VAL A 85 12.29 26.81 5.80
CA VAL A 85 11.60 28.12 5.88
C VAL A 85 11.79 28.76 7.25
N SER A 86 11.66 27.99 8.34
CA SER A 86 11.90 28.48 9.71
C SER A 86 13.33 29.00 9.88
N THR A 87 14.32 28.27 9.35
CA THR A 87 15.73 28.67 9.38
C THR A 87 15.97 29.98 8.62
N LEU A 88 15.39 30.14 7.44
CA LEU A 88 15.47 31.36 6.64
C LEU A 88 14.81 32.55 7.35
N LEU A 89 13.68 32.34 8.06
CA LEU A 89 13.03 33.40 8.84
C LEU A 89 13.90 33.86 10.02
N VAL A 90 14.62 32.95 10.69
CA VAL A 90 15.59 33.30 11.73
C VAL A 90 16.75 34.12 11.15
N GLN A 91 17.27 33.73 9.97
CA GLN A 91 18.31 34.52 9.30
C GLN A 91 17.84 35.94 8.97
N ILE A 92 16.61 36.11 8.48
CA ILE A 92 16.02 37.43 8.23
C ILE A 92 15.94 38.23 9.54
N GLN A 93 15.54 37.59 10.65
CA GLN A 93 15.50 38.24 11.96
C GLN A 93 16.89 38.73 12.40
N ASP A 94 17.93 37.90 12.21
CA ASP A 94 19.30 38.25 12.55
C ASP A 94 19.82 39.43 11.71
N SER A 95 19.57 39.43 10.39
CA SER A 95 19.90 40.54 9.49
C SER A 95 19.22 41.85 9.91
N ILE A 96 17.94 41.79 10.32
CA ILE A 96 17.20 42.97 10.81
C ILE A 96 17.82 43.49 12.12
N ILE A 97 18.17 42.61 13.05
CA ILE A 97 18.79 43.01 14.33
C ILE A 97 20.16 43.65 14.06
N PHE A 98 20.95 43.09 13.15
CA PHE A 98 22.24 43.66 12.75
C PHE A 98 22.07 45.07 12.16
N ALA A 99 21.10 45.26 11.26
CA ALA A 99 20.81 46.55 10.64
C ALA A 99 20.34 47.62 11.65
N GLN A 100 19.69 47.20 12.75
CA GLN A 100 19.26 48.10 13.82
C GLN A 100 20.38 48.45 14.83
N SER A 101 21.54 47.79 14.77
CA SER A 101 22.64 48.04 15.70
C SER A 101 23.27 49.41 15.46
N THR A 102 22.97 50.36 16.35
CA THR A 102 23.24 51.80 16.22
C THR A 102 24.71 52.22 16.33
N GLY A 103 25.65 51.29 16.50
CA GLY A 103 27.05 51.59 16.80
C GLY A 103 28.11 50.99 15.88
N GLY A 104 27.75 50.12 14.92
CA GLY A 104 28.75 49.35 14.15
C GLY A 104 28.43 49.06 12.68
N ALA A 105 27.19 49.26 12.23
CA ALA A 105 26.80 48.96 10.85
C ALA A 105 26.99 50.19 9.95
N THR A 106 27.79 50.04 8.90
CA THR A 106 27.92 51.03 7.82
C THR A 106 26.74 50.95 6.85
N PRO A 107 26.41 52.03 6.11
CA PRO A 107 25.35 51.99 5.09
C PRO A 107 25.55 50.89 4.03
N ALA A 108 26.80 50.60 3.66
CA ALA A 108 27.13 49.53 2.72
C ALA A 108 26.83 48.14 3.31
N GLN A 109 27.09 47.92 4.60
CA GLN A 109 26.75 46.67 5.28
C GLN A 109 25.24 46.50 5.43
N ILE A 110 24.50 47.57 5.72
CA ILE A 110 23.02 47.54 5.77
C ILE A 110 22.45 47.17 4.39
N SER A 111 23.01 47.71 3.31
CA SER A 111 22.60 47.33 1.95
C SER A 111 22.86 45.86 1.65
N ALA A 112 24.01 45.31 2.07
CA ALA A 112 24.32 43.90 1.88
C ALA A 112 23.39 42.97 2.68
N GLU A 113 23.00 43.36 3.89
CA GLU A 113 22.00 42.62 4.68
C GLU A 113 20.60 42.68 4.04
N GLN A 114 20.24 43.80 3.40
CA GLN A 114 19.00 43.87 2.63
C GLN A 114 19.02 42.89 1.45
N ASP A 115 20.14 42.78 0.72
CA ASP A 115 20.30 41.79 -0.36
C ASP A 115 20.15 40.36 0.18
N ALA A 116 20.66 40.08 1.39
CA ALA A 116 20.52 38.78 2.04
C ALA A 116 19.05 38.47 2.41
N VAL A 117 18.32 39.46 2.93
CA VAL A 117 16.87 39.33 3.22
C VAL A 117 16.09 39.05 1.94
N ASP A 118 16.37 39.78 0.85
CA ASP A 118 15.68 39.59 -0.43
C ASP A 118 15.96 38.18 -1.02
N GLN A 119 17.18 37.67 -0.86
CA GLN A 119 17.54 36.30 -1.24
C GLN A 119 16.82 35.25 -0.39
N ALA A 120 16.71 35.47 0.91
CA ALA A 120 16.00 34.57 1.83
C ALA A 120 14.50 34.52 1.51
N VAL A 121 13.87 35.67 1.25
CA VAL A 121 12.46 35.73 0.79
C VAL A 121 12.28 34.99 -0.53
N SER A 122 13.17 35.22 -1.51
CA SER A 122 13.14 34.49 -2.78
C SER A 122 13.34 32.98 -2.61
N ALA A 123 14.14 32.54 -1.62
CA ALA A 123 14.30 31.13 -1.30
C ALA A 123 13.04 30.53 -0.69
N ILE A 124 12.36 31.25 0.20
CA ILE A 124 11.06 30.83 0.77
C ILE A 124 10.03 30.66 -0.35
N ASP A 125 9.93 31.62 -1.27
CA ASP A 125 9.02 31.54 -2.42
C ASP A 125 9.32 30.32 -3.32
N ARG A 126 10.60 29.97 -3.49
CA ARG A 126 11.02 28.76 -4.21
C ARG A 126 10.66 27.46 -3.49
N ILE A 127 10.69 27.44 -2.17
CA ILE A 127 10.32 26.25 -1.37
C ILE A 127 8.80 26.07 -1.35
N ALA A 128 8.05 27.17 -1.43
CA ALA A 128 6.59 27.17 -1.45
C ALA A 128 5.97 26.79 -2.81
N ALA A 129 6.70 26.97 -3.91
CA ALA A 129 6.27 26.69 -5.29
C ALA A 129 6.41 25.21 -5.66
#